data_AF-A0A4Q5SIM0-F1
#
_entry.id   AF-A0A4Q5SIM0-F1
#
_cell.length_a   1.000
_cell.length_b   1.000
_cell.length_c   1.000
_cell.angle_alpha   90.00
_cell.angle_beta   90.00
_cell.angle_gamma   90.00
#
_symmetry.space_group_name_H-M   'P 1'
#
loop_
_entity.id
_entity.type
_entity.pdbx_description
1 polymer ?
#
loop_
_entity_poly.entity_id
_entity_poly.type
_entity_poly.pdbx_seq_one_letter_code
_entity_poly.pdbx_strand_id
1 'polypeptide(L)'
;MDEYQIARGMLLRLAQRYPASSPEAKDYLEWARKHASPLLGLGLKDARALRWTALKHALATTRRAAVEPSPPLALAARLAALLDLDARDTLVVATLIAIDRTALAGDLASTASRSGIRLPALVGEVAGFEPHDAERRVRANPLVRYGLIRFPNDWRGAMEVQLRWSLESLLDRQPEDDDGMIEAMVGPRQSDGLDLGAFSHVPDADYLVRLLSGARRERALGVNILIHGPPGTGKTELARRLATEAGLALYGVGEGTPGGYEP
;
A
#
# COMPACT_ATOMS: atom_id res chain seq x y z
N MET A 1 4.77 12.12 -4.11
CA MET A 1 4.20 13.06 -3.14
C MET A 1 4.91 12.83 -1.81
N ASP A 2 5.40 13.86 -1.15
CA ASP A 2 6.05 13.72 0.16
C ASP A 2 5.02 13.73 1.32
N GLU A 3 5.47 13.41 2.53
CA GLU A 3 4.64 13.40 3.75
C GLU A 3 3.95 14.76 3.97
N TYR A 4 4.68 15.85 3.75
CA TYR A 4 4.15 17.20 3.92
C TYR A 4 2.97 17.48 3.00
N GLN A 5 3.09 17.13 1.71
CA GLN A 5 2.04 17.32 0.71
C GLN A 5 0.79 16.51 1.06
N ILE A 6 0.96 15.28 1.56
CA ILE A 6 -0.14 14.41 2.00
C ILE A 6 -0.86 15.03 3.19
N ALA A 7 -0.13 15.34 4.28
CA ALA A 7 -0.73 15.91 5.49
C ALA A 7 -1.36 17.29 5.24
N ARG A 8 -0.73 18.13 4.42
CA ARG A 8 -1.31 19.40 3.96
C ARG A 8 -2.59 19.17 3.17
N GLY A 9 -2.61 18.21 2.26
CA GLY A 9 -3.79 17.84 1.48
C GLY A 9 -4.95 17.41 2.38
N MET A 10 -4.69 16.52 3.33
CA MET A 10 -5.67 16.09 4.34
C MET A 10 -6.20 17.27 5.14
N LEU A 11 -5.31 18.10 5.71
CA LEU A 11 -5.70 19.21 6.55
C LEU A 11 -6.46 20.29 5.78
N LEU A 12 -6.13 20.52 4.50
CA LEU A 12 -6.89 21.45 3.64
C LEU A 12 -8.35 21.00 3.48
N ARG A 13 -8.60 19.70 3.26
CA ARG A 13 -9.96 19.17 3.13
C ARG A 13 -10.71 19.25 4.46
N LEU A 14 -10.06 18.90 5.56
CA LEU A 14 -10.65 19.02 6.89
C LEU A 14 -10.98 20.48 7.23
N ALA A 15 -10.06 21.41 6.98
CA ALA A 15 -10.25 22.83 7.30
C ALA A 15 -11.33 23.52 6.46
N GLN A 16 -11.69 22.95 5.30
CA GLN A 16 -12.81 23.42 4.47
C GLN A 16 -14.18 22.95 4.99
N ARG A 17 -14.25 21.84 5.73
CA ARG A 17 -15.50 21.27 6.24
C ARG A 17 -16.04 22.00 7.47
N TYR A 18 -15.15 22.59 8.27
CA TYR A 18 -15.50 23.07 9.60
C TYR A 18 -15.36 24.59 9.77
N PRO A 19 -16.36 25.28 10.36
CA PRO A 19 -16.23 26.67 10.73
C PRO A 19 -15.27 26.84 11.91
N ALA A 20 -14.68 28.03 12.06
CA ALA A 20 -13.66 28.34 13.07
C ALA A 20 -14.13 28.12 14.53
N SER A 21 -15.44 28.17 14.77
CA SER A 21 -16.07 28.01 16.09
C SER A 21 -16.27 26.55 16.49
N SER A 22 -16.15 25.61 15.57
CA SER A 22 -16.41 24.19 15.82
C SER A 22 -15.35 23.56 16.74
N PRO A 23 -15.70 22.55 17.54
CA PRO A 23 -14.73 21.75 18.30
C PRO A 23 -13.63 21.15 17.40
N GLU A 24 -13.99 20.63 16.23
CA GLU A 24 -13.07 19.99 15.30
C GLU A 24 -12.04 20.98 14.75
N ALA A 25 -12.44 22.22 14.46
CA ALA A 25 -11.50 23.27 14.07
C ALA A 25 -10.49 23.59 15.18
N LYS A 26 -10.85 23.45 16.46
CA LYS A 26 -9.91 23.62 17.57
C LYS A 26 -8.92 22.46 17.62
N ASP A 27 -9.39 21.23 17.47
CA ASP A 27 -8.54 20.02 17.46
C ASP A 27 -7.52 20.06 16.32
N TYR A 28 -7.97 20.40 15.10
CA TYR A 28 -7.08 20.53 13.95
C TYR A 28 -6.12 21.72 14.06
N LEU A 29 -6.55 22.81 14.71
CA LEU A 29 -5.65 23.92 15.00
C LEU A 29 -4.59 23.50 16.01
N GLU A 30 -4.96 22.81 17.10
CA GLU A 30 -4.02 22.29 18.09
C GLU A 30 -3.03 21.30 17.47
N TRP A 31 -3.51 20.38 16.65
CA TRP A 31 -2.67 19.51 15.84
C TRP A 31 -1.68 20.33 14.98
N ALA A 32 -2.16 21.34 14.24
CA ALA A 32 -1.29 22.15 13.40
C ALA A 32 -0.25 22.95 14.21
N ARG A 33 -0.58 23.36 15.44
CA ARG A 33 0.38 24.02 16.36
C ARG A 33 1.45 23.05 16.84
N LYS A 34 1.07 21.83 17.21
CA LYS A 34 2.00 20.75 17.60
C LYS A 34 3.00 20.46 16.48
N HIS A 35 2.54 20.47 15.23
CA HIS A 35 3.36 20.16 14.05
C HIS A 35 3.76 21.41 13.22
N ALA A 36 3.74 22.61 13.81
CA ALA A 36 3.89 23.86 13.07
C ALA A 36 5.28 24.02 12.40
N SER A 37 6.33 23.46 12.98
CA SER A 37 7.68 23.48 12.39
C SER A 37 7.74 22.64 11.10
N PRO A 38 7.43 21.32 11.11
CA PRO A 38 7.43 20.54 9.87
C PRO A 38 6.34 20.97 8.87
N LEU A 39 5.19 21.49 9.34
CA LEU A 39 4.09 21.90 8.47
C LEU A 39 4.27 23.31 7.85
N LEU A 40 4.70 24.29 8.64
CA LEU A 40 4.70 25.70 8.23
C LEU A 40 6.07 26.39 8.40
N GLY A 41 7.09 25.69 8.91
CA GLY A 41 8.40 26.29 9.23
C GLY A 41 8.34 27.26 10.41
N LEU A 42 7.31 27.20 11.25
CA LEU A 42 7.11 28.13 12.36
C LEU A 42 7.87 27.68 13.61
N GLY A 43 8.47 28.64 14.31
CA GLY A 43 9.02 28.43 15.64
C GLY A 43 7.93 28.27 16.71
N LEU A 44 8.31 27.84 17.92
CA LEU A 44 7.37 27.56 19.02
C LEU A 44 6.47 28.75 19.40
N LYS A 45 6.99 29.98 19.36
CA LYS A 45 6.23 31.19 19.71
C LYS A 45 5.13 31.47 18.67
N ASP A 46 5.49 31.46 17.39
CA ASP A 46 4.56 31.72 16.29
C ASP A 46 3.52 30.59 16.15
N ALA A 47 3.95 29.34 16.41
CA ALA A 47 3.06 28.20 16.50
C ALA A 47 1.95 28.43 17.53
N ARG A 48 2.28 28.84 18.76
CA ARG A 48 1.27 29.11 19.81
C ARG A 48 0.31 30.24 19.43
N ALA A 49 0.79 31.24 18.70
CA ALA A 49 -0.01 32.38 18.24
C ALA A 49 -0.88 32.07 17.00
N LEU A 50 -0.67 30.93 16.34
CA LEU A 50 -1.36 30.56 15.11
C LEU A 50 -2.88 30.50 15.30
N ARG A 51 -3.62 31.16 14.41
CA ARG A 51 -5.10 31.21 14.40
C ARG A 51 -5.65 30.44 13.21
N TRP A 52 -6.90 29.98 13.31
CA TRP A 52 -7.56 29.19 12.27
C TRP A 52 -7.56 29.85 10.88
N THR A 53 -7.84 31.15 10.82
CA THR A 53 -7.83 31.92 9.56
C THR A 53 -6.44 31.99 8.94
N ALA A 54 -5.41 32.22 9.77
CA ALA A 54 -4.02 32.24 9.33
C ALA A 54 -3.55 30.85 8.89
N LEU A 55 -3.95 29.79 9.60
CA LEU A 55 -3.67 28.40 9.20
C LEU A 55 -4.27 28.09 7.83
N LYS A 56 -5.57 28.37 7.61
CA LYS A 56 -6.20 28.14 6.30
C LYS A 56 -5.51 28.90 5.18
N HIS A 57 -5.16 30.17 5.44
CA HIS A 57 -4.44 30.98 4.46
C HIS A 57 -3.07 30.38 4.15
N ALA A 58 -2.26 30.06 5.17
CA ALA A 58 -0.94 29.47 5.00
C ALA A 58 -1.01 28.11 4.29
N LEU A 59 -1.99 27.26 4.62
CA LEU A 59 -2.17 26.00 3.90
C LEU A 59 -2.50 26.25 2.42
N ALA A 60 -3.30 27.26 2.08
CA ALA A 60 -3.65 27.55 0.69
C ALA A 60 -2.48 28.17 -0.10
N THR A 61 -1.65 29.01 0.52
CA THR A 61 -0.65 29.82 -0.17
C THR A 61 0.78 29.26 -0.09
N THR A 62 1.12 28.50 0.94
CA THR A 62 2.46 27.94 1.10
C THR A 62 2.74 26.94 -0.02
N ARG A 63 3.75 27.26 -0.82
CA ARG A 63 4.38 26.36 -1.79
C ARG A 63 5.73 25.98 -1.24
N ARG A 64 5.91 24.70 -0.94
CA ARG A 64 7.20 24.14 -0.57
C ARG A 64 7.82 23.48 -1.80
N ALA A 65 9.15 23.57 -1.94
CA ALA A 65 9.86 22.78 -2.94
C ALA A 65 9.55 21.30 -2.70
N ALA A 66 9.42 20.52 -3.77
CA ALA A 66 9.26 19.08 -3.66
C ALA A 66 10.50 18.51 -2.96
N VAL A 67 10.28 17.79 -1.86
CA VAL A 67 11.33 17.05 -1.18
C VAL A 67 11.30 15.62 -1.71
N GLU A 68 12.45 14.94 -1.68
CA GLU A 68 12.48 13.52 -1.96
C GLU A 68 11.52 12.77 -1.01
N PRO A 69 10.73 11.82 -1.54
CA PRO A 69 9.83 11.03 -0.72
C PRO A 69 10.65 10.22 0.29
N SER A 70 10.11 10.07 1.51
CA SER A 70 10.69 9.16 2.49
C SER A 70 10.74 7.73 1.94
N PRO A 71 11.64 6.86 2.44
CA PRO A 71 11.77 5.50 1.91
C PRO A 71 10.44 4.70 1.85
N PRO A 72 9.53 4.77 2.85
CA PRO A 72 8.22 4.13 2.76
C PRO A 72 7.35 4.66 1.60
N LEU A 73 7.41 5.97 1.31
CA LEU A 73 6.65 6.59 0.22
C LEU A 73 7.29 6.35 -1.15
N ALA A 74 8.62 6.25 -1.22
CA ALA A 74 9.31 5.81 -2.42
C ALA A 74 8.93 4.35 -2.76
N LEU A 75 8.90 3.47 -1.75
CA LEU A 75 8.48 2.09 -1.93
C LEU A 75 7.00 1.95 -2.30
N ALA A 76 6.13 2.79 -1.73
CA ALA A 76 4.72 2.88 -2.12
C ALA A 76 4.56 3.20 -3.62
N ALA A 77 5.35 4.14 -4.14
CA ALA A 77 5.32 4.50 -5.55
C ALA A 77 5.84 3.36 -6.46
N ARG A 78 6.90 2.67 -6.05
CA ARG A 78 7.40 1.48 -6.76
C ARG A 78 6.37 0.35 -6.76
N LEU A 79 5.72 0.09 -5.63
CA LEU A 79 4.67 -0.92 -5.53
C LEU A 79 3.48 -0.59 -6.42
N ALA A 80 3.07 0.68 -6.47
CA ALA A 80 2.01 1.13 -7.35
C ALA A 80 2.38 0.95 -8.84
N ALA A 81 3.63 1.23 -9.21
CA ALA A 81 4.13 0.99 -10.57
C ALA A 81 4.15 -0.51 -10.93
N LEU A 82 4.58 -1.37 -10.00
CA LEU A 82 4.57 -2.83 -10.19
C LEU A 82 3.17 -3.40 -10.38
N LEU A 83 2.18 -2.80 -9.73
CA LEU A 83 0.77 -3.18 -9.84
C LEU A 83 0.04 -2.47 -10.98
N ASP A 84 0.75 -1.70 -11.81
CA ASP A 84 0.20 -0.91 -12.92
C ASP A 84 -0.99 -0.02 -12.48
N LEU A 85 -0.86 0.60 -11.30
CA LEU A 85 -1.90 1.47 -10.77
C LEU A 85 -1.92 2.82 -11.47
N ASP A 86 -3.12 3.38 -11.66
CA ASP A 86 -3.26 4.72 -12.18
C ASP A 86 -2.74 5.78 -11.19
N ALA A 87 -2.64 7.03 -11.65
CA ALA A 87 -2.11 8.13 -10.84
C ALA A 87 -2.92 8.39 -9.55
N ARG A 88 -4.24 8.19 -9.56
CA ARG A 88 -5.08 8.42 -8.38
C ARG A 88 -4.96 7.26 -7.39
N ASP A 89 -4.96 6.02 -7.88
CA ASP A 89 -4.75 4.84 -7.04
C ASP A 89 -3.34 4.83 -6.42
N THR A 90 -2.33 5.30 -7.15
CA THR A 90 -0.99 5.55 -6.61
C THR A 90 -1.02 6.54 -5.44
N LEU A 91 -1.80 7.62 -5.54
CA LEU A 91 -1.97 8.58 -4.45
C LEU A 91 -2.73 8.01 -3.26
N VAL A 92 -3.72 7.14 -3.48
CA VAL A 92 -4.41 6.41 -2.42
C VAL A 92 -3.41 5.58 -1.62
N VAL A 93 -2.60 4.76 -2.31
CA VAL A 93 -1.58 3.91 -1.67
C VAL A 93 -0.55 4.74 -0.91
N ALA A 94 -0.02 5.79 -1.52
CA ALA A 94 0.93 6.69 -0.86
C ALA A 94 0.33 7.35 0.40
N THR A 95 -0.94 7.78 0.34
CA THR A 95 -1.62 8.39 1.49
C THR A 95 -1.85 7.38 2.62
N LEU A 96 -2.28 6.16 2.30
CA LEU A 96 -2.49 5.11 3.30
C LEU A 96 -1.18 4.70 3.99
N ILE A 97 -0.10 4.53 3.21
CA ILE A 97 1.22 4.22 3.75
C ILE A 97 1.77 5.40 4.56
N ALA A 98 1.51 6.66 4.15
CA ALA A 98 1.89 7.82 4.95
C ALA A 98 1.16 7.83 6.30
N ILE A 99 -0.14 7.54 6.33
CA ILE A 99 -0.93 7.49 7.56
C ILE A 99 -0.36 6.43 8.53
N ASP A 100 0.06 5.28 8.02
CA ASP A 100 0.62 4.19 8.83
C ASP A 100 2.06 4.47 9.28
N ARG A 101 2.91 5.01 8.39
CA ARG A 101 4.38 5.05 8.58
C ARG A 101 4.97 6.40 8.92
N THR A 102 4.18 7.48 8.88
CA THR A 102 4.71 8.84 9.08
C THR A 102 3.95 9.59 10.16
N ALA A 103 4.68 10.35 10.98
CA ALA A 103 4.12 10.98 12.17
C ALA A 103 3.11 12.09 11.83
N LEU A 104 3.38 12.88 10.79
CA LEU A 104 2.52 14.00 10.43
C LEU A 104 1.17 13.50 9.87
N ALA A 105 1.19 12.57 8.91
CA ALA A 105 -0.05 12.04 8.35
C ALA A 105 -0.80 11.14 9.35
N GLY A 106 -0.08 10.31 10.11
CA GLY A 106 -0.66 9.41 11.10
C GLY A 106 -1.33 10.14 12.26
N ASP A 107 -0.67 11.13 12.87
CA ASP A 107 -1.26 11.93 13.95
C ASP A 107 -2.52 12.66 13.46
N LEU A 108 -2.49 13.23 12.24
CA LEU A 108 -3.64 13.94 11.68
C LEU A 108 -4.81 12.99 11.38
N ALA A 109 -4.54 11.81 10.83
CA ALA A 109 -5.55 10.78 10.60
C ALA A 109 -6.19 10.34 11.93
N SER A 110 -5.38 10.12 12.98
CA SER A 110 -5.88 9.77 14.30
C SER A 110 -6.79 10.86 14.88
N THR A 111 -6.38 12.13 14.79
CA THR A 111 -7.22 13.27 15.19
C THR A 111 -8.52 13.32 14.39
N ALA A 112 -8.46 13.21 13.06
CA ALA A 112 -9.62 13.26 12.19
C ALA A 112 -10.61 12.11 12.49
N SER A 113 -10.09 10.90 12.66
CA SER A 113 -10.87 9.71 12.93
C SER A 113 -11.62 9.79 14.27
N ARG A 114 -10.98 10.30 15.33
CA ARG A 114 -11.63 10.56 16.63
C ARG A 114 -12.72 11.62 16.55
N SER A 115 -12.62 12.56 15.60
CA SER A 115 -13.68 13.52 15.28
C SER A 115 -14.78 12.95 14.37
N GLY A 116 -14.79 11.64 14.11
CA GLY A 116 -15.82 10.96 13.30
C GLY A 116 -15.57 10.99 11.78
N ILE A 117 -14.39 11.41 11.33
CA ILE A 117 -14.06 11.39 9.90
C ILE A 117 -13.82 9.96 9.43
N ARG A 118 -14.54 9.55 8.40
CA ARG A 118 -14.25 8.30 7.68
C ARG A 118 -12.95 8.44 6.90
N LEU A 119 -11.89 7.77 7.36
CA LEU A 119 -10.57 7.84 6.74
C LEU A 119 -10.57 7.48 5.24
N PRO A 120 -11.29 6.45 4.76
CA PRO A 120 -11.35 6.15 3.33
C PRO A 120 -11.90 7.32 2.49
N ALA A 121 -12.88 8.05 3.00
CA ALA A 121 -13.42 9.22 2.30
C ALA A 121 -12.38 10.35 2.22
N LEU A 122 -11.69 10.64 3.33
CA LEU A 122 -10.63 11.65 3.37
C LEU A 122 -9.48 11.32 2.42
N VAL A 123 -9.02 10.07 2.43
CA VAL A 123 -7.96 9.58 1.53
C VAL A 123 -8.36 9.74 0.06
N GLY A 124 -9.61 9.40 -0.28
CA GLY A 124 -10.08 9.52 -1.66
C GLY A 124 -10.15 10.98 -2.13
N GLU A 125 -10.56 11.90 -1.27
CA GLU A 125 -10.57 13.35 -1.59
C GLU A 125 -9.16 13.92 -1.75
N VAL A 126 -8.17 13.40 -1.02
CA VAL A 126 -6.75 13.75 -1.21
C VAL A 126 -6.24 13.24 -2.56
N ALA A 127 -6.65 12.04 -2.97
CA ALA A 127 -6.36 11.48 -4.29
C ALA A 127 -7.13 12.17 -5.45
N GLY A 128 -8.01 13.13 -5.13
CA GLY A 128 -8.75 13.91 -6.13
C GLY A 128 -10.03 13.24 -6.63
N PHE A 129 -10.57 12.28 -5.89
CA PHE A 129 -11.93 11.78 -6.13
C PHE A 129 -12.98 12.73 -5.56
N GLU A 130 -14.15 12.74 -6.19
CA GLU A 130 -15.29 13.52 -5.72
C GLU A 130 -15.78 13.01 -4.35
N PRO A 131 -16.23 13.88 -3.42
CA PRO A 131 -16.57 13.48 -2.05
C PRO A 131 -17.61 12.36 -1.94
N HIS A 132 -18.58 12.31 -2.86
CA HIS A 132 -19.62 11.28 -2.87
C HIS A 132 -19.12 9.90 -3.33
N ASP A 133 -17.98 9.86 -4.04
CA ASP A 133 -17.38 8.67 -4.62
C ASP A 133 -16.08 8.24 -3.93
N ALA A 134 -15.44 9.16 -3.20
CA ALA A 134 -14.11 9.02 -2.63
C ALA A 134 -13.94 7.72 -1.83
N GLU A 135 -14.82 7.45 -0.87
CA GLU A 135 -14.72 6.24 -0.06
C GLU A 135 -14.91 4.96 -0.89
N ARG A 136 -15.88 4.95 -1.80
CA ARG A 136 -16.13 3.77 -2.64
C ARG A 136 -14.89 3.46 -3.50
N ARG A 137 -14.25 4.49 -4.06
CA ARG A 137 -13.03 4.36 -4.87
C ARG A 137 -11.86 3.83 -4.05
N VAL A 138 -11.63 4.36 -2.85
CA VAL A 138 -10.59 3.85 -1.95
C VAL A 138 -10.85 2.39 -1.55
N ARG A 139 -12.10 2.02 -1.25
CA ARG A 139 -12.45 0.62 -0.95
C ARG A 139 -12.30 -0.33 -2.15
N ALA A 140 -12.38 0.20 -3.37
CA ALA A 140 -12.18 -0.56 -4.61
C ALA A 140 -10.71 -0.67 -5.03
N ASN A 141 -9.82 0.12 -4.42
CA ASN A 141 -8.38 0.08 -4.69
C ASN A 141 -7.83 -1.35 -4.47
N PRO A 142 -6.97 -1.89 -5.36
CA PRO A 142 -6.50 -3.27 -5.27
C PRO A 142 -5.93 -3.65 -3.91
N LEU A 143 -5.10 -2.80 -3.28
CA LEU A 143 -4.48 -3.13 -1.99
C LEU A 143 -5.52 -3.20 -0.86
N VAL A 144 -6.58 -2.41 -0.93
CA VAL A 144 -7.69 -2.46 0.05
C VAL A 144 -8.58 -3.65 -0.23
N ARG A 145 -8.95 -3.88 -1.49
CA ARG A 145 -9.82 -4.98 -1.93
C ARG A 145 -9.22 -6.35 -1.64
N TYR A 146 -7.91 -6.51 -1.80
CA TYR A 146 -7.18 -7.74 -1.45
C TYR A 146 -6.84 -7.85 0.05
N GLY A 147 -7.26 -6.87 0.86
CA GLY A 147 -7.10 -6.90 2.31
C GLY A 147 -5.67 -6.64 2.81
N LEU A 148 -4.77 -6.19 1.92
CA LEU A 148 -3.41 -5.76 2.27
C LEU A 148 -3.41 -4.49 3.10
N ILE A 149 -4.43 -3.64 2.93
CA ILE A 149 -4.70 -2.48 3.78
C ILE A 149 -6.13 -2.57 4.27
N ARG A 150 -6.32 -2.40 5.58
CA ARG A 150 -7.63 -2.46 6.25
C ARG A 150 -7.89 -1.21 7.07
N PHE A 151 -9.16 -1.04 7.42
CA PHE A 151 -9.63 0.05 8.28
C PHE A 151 -10.38 -0.51 9.50
N PRO A 152 -9.67 -1.12 10.47
CA PRO A 152 -10.30 -1.54 11.71
C PRO A 152 -10.73 -0.32 12.54
N ASN A 153 -11.66 -0.54 13.46
CA ASN A 153 -11.96 0.43 14.50
C ASN A 153 -11.20 0.07 15.77
N ASP A 154 -10.65 1.07 16.45
CA ASP A 154 -10.14 0.92 17.79
C ASP A 154 -11.28 0.70 18.80
N TRP A 155 -10.91 0.49 20.06
CA TRP A 155 -11.87 0.27 21.15
C TRP A 155 -12.75 1.50 21.46
N ARG A 156 -12.41 2.69 20.95
CA ARG A 156 -13.20 3.92 21.05
C ARG A 156 -14.08 4.15 19.82
N GLY A 157 -14.02 3.26 18.82
CA GLY A 157 -14.75 3.38 17.56
C GLY A 157 -14.08 4.29 16.52
N ALA A 158 -12.86 4.77 16.77
CA ALA A 158 -12.08 5.51 15.78
C ALA A 158 -11.47 4.53 14.77
N MET A 159 -11.63 4.83 13.48
CA MET A 159 -11.00 4.09 12.40
C MET A 159 -9.47 4.28 12.41
N GLU A 160 -8.73 3.21 12.18
CA GLU A 160 -7.28 3.22 11.96
C GLU A 160 -6.98 2.76 10.53
N VAL A 161 -5.75 3.00 10.07
CA VAL A 161 -5.22 2.32 8.87
C VAL A 161 -4.31 1.22 9.38
N GLN A 162 -4.54 -0.01 8.91
CA GLN A 162 -3.73 -1.16 9.28
C GLN A 162 -3.23 -1.85 8.03
N LEU A 163 -1.93 -2.07 7.94
CA LEU A 163 -1.31 -2.86 6.88
C LEU A 163 -1.31 -4.35 7.26
N ARG A 164 -1.32 -5.24 6.27
CA ARG A 164 -1.04 -6.66 6.49
C ARG A 164 0.45 -6.87 6.70
N TRP A 165 0.78 -7.92 7.44
CA TRP A 165 2.15 -8.33 7.75
C TRP A 165 3.08 -8.39 6.53
N SER A 166 2.57 -8.82 5.36
CA SER A 166 3.38 -8.92 4.13
C SER A 166 3.75 -7.55 3.58
N LEU A 167 2.82 -6.59 3.63
CA LEU A 167 3.08 -5.20 3.24
C LEU A 167 3.93 -4.47 4.29
N GLU A 168 3.75 -4.77 5.57
CA GLU A 168 4.61 -4.26 6.64
C GLU A 168 6.05 -4.75 6.47
N SER A 169 6.22 -6.05 6.26
CA SER A 169 7.52 -6.68 6.03
C SER A 169 8.22 -6.11 4.80
N LEU A 170 7.47 -5.82 3.74
CA LEU A 170 7.98 -5.14 2.55
C LEU A 170 8.53 -3.74 2.90
N LEU A 171 7.75 -2.94 3.63
CA LEU A 171 8.12 -1.58 4.04
C LEU A 171 9.31 -1.56 5.02
N ASP A 172 9.44 -2.56 5.87
CA ASP A 172 10.54 -2.69 6.83
C ASP A 172 11.83 -3.18 6.15
N ARG A 173 11.74 -4.11 5.19
CA ARG A 173 12.90 -4.67 4.48
C ARG A 173 13.48 -3.75 3.42
N GLN A 174 12.66 -2.91 2.80
CA GLN A 174 13.07 -1.95 1.74
C GLN A 174 13.97 -2.58 0.66
N PRO A 175 13.48 -3.60 -0.07
CA PRO A 175 14.26 -4.24 -1.12
C PRO A 175 14.66 -3.27 -2.23
N GLU A 176 15.85 -3.47 -2.78
CA GLU A 176 16.46 -2.57 -3.78
C GLU A 176 15.80 -2.71 -5.16
N ASP A 177 15.32 -3.91 -5.50
CA ASP A 177 14.78 -4.27 -6.81
C ASP A 177 13.37 -4.87 -6.72
N ASP A 178 12.77 -5.11 -7.88
CA ASP A 178 11.38 -5.56 -7.99
C ASP A 178 11.23 -7.04 -7.62
N ASP A 179 12.25 -7.85 -7.89
CA ASP A 179 12.28 -9.27 -7.50
C ASP A 179 12.26 -9.40 -5.97
N GLY A 180 13.06 -8.59 -5.26
CA GLY A 180 13.05 -8.53 -3.80
C GLY A 180 11.72 -8.02 -3.23
N MET A 181 11.00 -7.14 -3.94
CA MET A 181 9.65 -6.73 -3.55
C MET A 181 8.66 -7.90 -3.63
N ILE A 182 8.69 -8.66 -4.72
CA ILE A 182 7.84 -9.83 -4.91
C ILE A 182 8.16 -10.88 -3.84
N GLU A 183 9.45 -11.16 -3.59
CA GLU A 183 9.86 -12.12 -2.57
C GLU A 183 9.43 -11.72 -1.16
N ALA A 184 9.50 -10.43 -0.83
CA ALA A 184 9.05 -9.93 0.47
C ALA A 184 7.54 -10.09 0.66
N MET A 185 6.75 -9.97 -0.40
CA MET A 185 5.29 -10.08 -0.36
C MET A 185 4.76 -11.52 -0.45
N VAL A 186 5.40 -12.34 -1.28
CA VAL A 186 4.89 -13.66 -1.70
C VAL A 186 5.69 -14.81 -1.08
N GLY A 187 6.95 -14.57 -0.72
CA GLY A 187 7.89 -15.58 -0.23
C GLY A 187 9.02 -15.86 -1.23
N PRO A 188 10.00 -16.67 -0.84
CA PRO A 188 11.20 -16.91 -1.65
C PRO A 188 10.87 -17.64 -2.95
N ARG A 189 11.62 -17.29 -4.00
CA ARG A 189 11.58 -18.02 -5.27
C ARG A 189 11.91 -19.50 -5.06
N GLN A 190 11.13 -20.35 -5.69
CA GLN A 190 11.33 -21.80 -5.73
C GLN A 190 12.20 -22.14 -6.94
N SER A 191 13.39 -22.71 -6.73
CA SER A 191 14.36 -23.03 -7.79
C SER A 191 14.78 -24.49 -7.86
N ASP A 192 14.67 -25.23 -6.76
CA ASP A 192 15.31 -26.55 -6.61
C ASP A 192 14.27 -27.66 -6.76
N GLY A 193 14.52 -28.63 -7.64
CA GLY A 193 13.61 -29.75 -7.82
C GLY A 193 14.20 -30.86 -8.71
N LEU A 194 13.41 -31.93 -8.87
CA LEU A 194 13.78 -33.09 -9.68
C LEU A 194 13.96 -32.74 -11.17
N ASP A 195 14.76 -33.54 -11.87
CA ASP A 195 14.90 -33.43 -13.32
C ASP A 195 13.63 -33.81 -14.07
N LEU A 196 13.46 -33.25 -15.28
CA LEU A 196 12.27 -33.51 -16.11
C LEU A 196 12.07 -35.01 -16.39
N GLY A 197 13.16 -35.78 -16.46
CA GLY A 197 13.13 -37.25 -16.62
C GLY A 197 12.40 -37.98 -15.47
N ALA A 198 12.38 -37.41 -14.26
CA ALA A 198 11.62 -37.96 -13.13
C ALA A 198 10.10 -37.90 -13.36
N PHE A 199 9.65 -37.06 -14.30
CA PHE A 199 8.24 -36.87 -14.66
C PHE A 199 7.87 -37.50 -16.00
N SER A 200 8.66 -38.45 -16.51
CA SER A 200 8.37 -39.20 -17.75
C SER A 200 7.01 -39.91 -17.76
N HIS A 201 6.42 -40.16 -16.59
CA HIS A 201 5.07 -40.70 -16.43
C HIS A 201 3.95 -39.67 -16.67
N VAL A 202 4.29 -38.37 -16.82
CA VAL A 202 3.36 -37.28 -17.12
C VAL A 202 3.44 -36.98 -18.62
N PRO A 203 2.51 -37.48 -19.45
CA PRO A 203 2.62 -37.39 -20.92
C PRO A 203 2.60 -35.96 -21.44
N ASP A 204 1.95 -35.04 -20.71
CA ASP A 204 1.79 -33.65 -21.12
C ASP A 204 2.93 -32.73 -20.67
N ALA A 205 3.95 -33.23 -19.96
CA ALA A 205 5.00 -32.40 -19.39
C ALA A 205 5.70 -31.51 -20.45
N ASP A 206 6.10 -32.10 -21.57
CA ASP A 206 6.73 -31.36 -22.68
C ASP A 206 5.77 -30.33 -23.30
N TYR A 207 4.49 -30.66 -23.42
CA TYR A 207 3.49 -29.72 -23.90
C TYR A 207 3.34 -28.52 -22.95
N LEU A 208 3.29 -28.76 -21.64
CA LEU A 208 3.20 -27.71 -20.62
C LEU A 208 4.42 -26.79 -20.63
N VAL A 209 5.64 -27.33 -20.79
CA VAL A 209 6.87 -26.51 -20.95
C VAL A 209 6.76 -25.61 -22.18
N ARG A 210 6.31 -26.14 -23.33
CA ARG A 210 6.13 -25.33 -24.54
C ARG A 210 5.05 -24.27 -24.38
N LEU A 211 3.94 -24.61 -23.74
CA LEU A 211 2.83 -23.68 -23.45
C LEU A 211 3.32 -22.50 -22.60
N LEU A 212 4.00 -22.79 -21.49
CA LEU A 212 4.55 -21.78 -20.59
C LEU A 212 5.63 -20.92 -21.27
N SER A 213 6.52 -21.55 -22.02
CA SER A 213 7.55 -20.84 -22.79
C SER A 213 6.96 -19.92 -23.86
N GLY A 214 5.90 -20.37 -24.54
CA GLY A 214 5.16 -19.58 -25.51
C GLY A 214 4.45 -18.39 -24.85
N ALA A 215 3.74 -18.63 -23.74
CA ALA A 215 3.07 -17.60 -22.98
C ALA A 215 4.04 -16.51 -22.48
N ARG A 216 5.23 -16.90 -22.00
CA ARG A 216 6.29 -15.97 -21.61
C ARG A 216 6.75 -15.11 -22.79
N ARG A 217 7.05 -15.75 -23.94
CA ARG A 217 7.52 -15.07 -25.15
C ARG A 217 6.50 -14.08 -25.70
N GLU A 218 5.22 -14.44 -25.66
CA GLU A 218 4.11 -13.63 -26.17
C GLU A 218 3.59 -12.62 -25.13
N ARG A 219 4.14 -12.64 -23.90
CA ARG A 219 3.67 -11.83 -22.77
C ARG A 219 2.16 -11.97 -22.58
N ALA A 220 1.67 -13.21 -22.64
CA ALA A 220 0.27 -13.52 -22.44
C ALA A 220 -0.18 -13.03 -21.04
N LEU A 221 -1.40 -12.47 -20.95
CA LEU A 221 -1.92 -11.91 -19.70
C LEU A 221 -1.99 -12.95 -18.56
N GLY A 222 -2.18 -14.23 -18.88
CA GLY A 222 -2.13 -15.31 -17.89
C GLY A 222 -2.45 -16.68 -18.49
N VAL A 223 -1.84 -17.72 -17.92
CA VAL A 223 -2.13 -19.13 -18.22
C VAL A 223 -2.38 -19.84 -16.90
N ASN A 224 -3.55 -20.49 -16.79
CA ASN A 224 -3.93 -21.21 -15.59
C ASN A 224 -3.81 -22.71 -15.84
N ILE A 225 -2.98 -23.39 -15.04
CA ILE A 225 -2.77 -24.83 -15.11
C ILE A 225 -3.18 -25.43 -13.76
N LEU A 226 -4.08 -26.41 -13.78
CA LEU A 226 -4.46 -27.18 -12.60
C LEU A 226 -3.78 -28.55 -12.64
N ILE A 227 -2.83 -28.77 -11.73
CA ILE A 227 -2.20 -30.09 -11.54
C ILE A 227 -2.91 -30.78 -10.38
N HIS A 228 -3.62 -31.88 -10.64
CA HIS A 228 -4.37 -32.63 -9.63
C HIS A 228 -3.94 -34.10 -9.58
N GLY A 229 -4.09 -34.71 -8.41
CA GLY A 229 -3.71 -36.10 -8.17
C GLY A 229 -3.55 -36.39 -6.67
N PRO A 230 -3.42 -37.67 -6.29
CA PRO A 230 -3.28 -38.09 -4.88
C PRO A 230 -2.18 -37.32 -4.12
N PRO A 231 -2.30 -37.11 -2.80
CA PRO A 231 -1.25 -36.47 -2.01
C PRO A 231 0.07 -37.25 -2.13
N GLY A 232 1.21 -36.54 -2.17
CA GLY A 232 2.54 -37.16 -2.28
C GLY A 232 3.00 -37.55 -3.70
N THR A 233 2.20 -37.30 -4.74
CA THR A 233 2.54 -37.62 -6.15
C THR A 233 3.51 -36.64 -6.83
N GLY A 234 4.20 -35.78 -6.08
CA GLY A 234 5.19 -34.87 -6.65
C GLY A 234 4.62 -33.68 -7.45
N LYS A 235 3.34 -33.31 -7.27
CA LYS A 235 2.71 -32.18 -7.99
C LYS A 235 3.48 -30.86 -7.86
N THR A 236 3.92 -30.52 -6.64
CA THR A 236 4.71 -29.31 -6.39
C THR A 236 6.08 -29.39 -7.05
N GLU A 237 6.71 -30.56 -7.06
CA GLU A 237 7.97 -30.80 -7.77
C GLU A 237 7.80 -30.68 -9.29
N LEU A 238 6.70 -31.18 -9.85
CA LEU A 238 6.38 -31.00 -11.26
C LEU A 238 6.21 -29.51 -11.59
N ALA A 239 5.49 -28.75 -10.76
CA ALA A 239 5.33 -27.31 -10.96
C ALA A 239 6.67 -26.56 -10.93
N ARG A 240 7.56 -26.89 -9.96
CA ARG A 240 8.94 -26.40 -9.90
C ARG A 240 9.68 -26.69 -11.20
N ARG A 241 9.65 -27.95 -11.67
CA ARG A 241 10.39 -28.32 -12.88
C ARG A 241 9.84 -27.64 -14.13
N LEU A 242 8.52 -27.57 -14.31
CA LEU A 242 7.89 -26.88 -15.44
C LEU A 242 8.29 -25.40 -15.51
N ALA A 243 8.33 -24.71 -14.37
CA ALA A 243 8.76 -23.32 -14.29
C ALA A 243 10.23 -23.15 -14.67
N THR A 244 11.12 -24.00 -14.11
CA THR A 244 12.56 -23.97 -14.43
C THR A 244 12.82 -24.19 -15.92
N GLU A 245 12.19 -25.19 -16.53
CA GLU A 245 12.34 -25.50 -17.97
C GLU A 245 11.80 -24.37 -18.87
N ALA A 246 10.71 -23.73 -18.45
CA ALA A 246 10.17 -22.57 -19.16
C ALA A 246 10.96 -21.27 -18.89
N GLY A 247 11.98 -21.31 -18.00
CA GLY A 247 12.73 -20.15 -17.54
C GLY A 247 11.86 -19.10 -16.84
N LEU A 248 10.87 -19.55 -16.07
CA LEU A 248 9.99 -18.73 -15.26
C LEU A 248 10.46 -18.71 -13.80
N ALA A 249 10.09 -17.65 -13.08
CA ALA A 249 10.17 -17.64 -11.62
C ALA A 249 8.92 -18.32 -11.05
N LEU A 250 9.10 -19.23 -10.09
CA LEU A 250 8.00 -19.85 -9.36
C LEU A 250 7.99 -19.33 -7.92
N TYR A 251 6.82 -18.92 -7.46
CA TYR A 251 6.58 -18.52 -6.08
C TYR A 251 5.48 -19.40 -5.49
N GLY A 252 5.69 -19.91 -4.27
CA GLY A 252 4.69 -20.65 -3.53
C GLY A 252 3.81 -19.69 -2.72
N VAL A 253 2.50 -19.68 -2.96
CA VAL A 253 1.55 -18.83 -2.23
C VAL A 253 0.69 -19.70 -1.31
N GLY A 254 0.59 -19.32 -0.04
CA GLY A 254 -0.19 -20.08 0.95
C GLY A 254 0.48 -21.37 1.45
N GLU A 255 1.70 -21.65 1.01
CA GLU A 255 2.59 -22.60 1.67
C GLU A 255 3.09 -21.93 2.95
N GLY A 256 2.43 -22.21 4.08
CA GLY A 256 2.75 -21.61 5.37
C GLY A 256 4.25 -21.69 5.65
N THR A 257 4.87 -20.53 5.89
CA THR A 257 6.26 -20.48 6.34
C THR A 257 6.36 -21.25 7.68
N PRO A 258 7.45 -21.98 7.96
CA PRO A 258 7.68 -22.57 9.27
C PRO A 258 7.83 -21.43 10.30
N GLY A 259 6.71 -21.02 10.88
CA GLY A 259 6.55 -19.79 11.65
C GLY A 259 5.10 -19.47 12.04
N GLY A 260 4.11 -20.18 11.48
CA GLY A 260 2.76 -20.23 12.04
C GLY A 260 1.93 -18.95 11.88
N TYR A 261 2.36 -18.00 11.04
CA TYR A 261 1.46 -16.97 10.56
C TYR A 261 0.73 -17.50 9.33
N GLU A 262 -0.56 -17.79 9.51
CA GLU A 262 -1.45 -18.14 8.40
C GLU A 262 -1.51 -17.00 7.36
N PRO A 263 -1.69 -17.35 6.07
CA PRO A 263 -1.62 -16.42 4.96
C PRO A 263 -2.68 -15.33 4.96
#